data_AF-A0A938U4K1-F1
#
_entry.id   AF-A0A938U4K1-F1
#
_cell.length_a   1.000
_cell.length_b   1.000
_cell.length_c   1.000
_cell.angle_alpha   90.00
_cell.angle_beta   90.00
_cell.angle_gamma   90.00
#
_symmetry.space_group_name_H-M   'P 1'
#
loop_
_entity.id
_entity.type
_entity.pdbx_description
1 polymer ?
#
loop_
_entity_poly.entity_id
_entity_poly.type
_entity_poly.pdbx_seq_one_letter_code
_entity_poly.pdbx_strand_id
1 'polypeptide(L)'
;MMLRTLLLTSLLGSLACHDGGGPAPAPVAAAPAPVAAAPAPVAAAPTVAPVPAPPPALPRARSMTPTEQAEQQQRFLAALPRDSGPPTQQSPTGYTPDELAAASALLVRAMGVTDEKAIAEAAARVKGQVPNAVSAASLCSELVLGCVAGANTDIEGCLTRARTCTTDTPWTSETAPCCHGSCVARYRARVAKRGGQPKDAAAAITEVIYGAPGVPSCMPGVDAASAH
;
A
#
# COMPACT_ATOMS: atom_id res chain seq x y z
N MET A 1 18.04 6.93 -8.23
CA MET A 1 16.67 7.48 -8.22
C MET A 1 15.66 6.71 -9.08
N MET A 2 16.04 6.10 -10.21
CA MET A 2 15.11 5.35 -11.09
C MET A 2 14.35 4.19 -10.43
N LEU A 3 14.93 3.49 -9.45
CA LEU A 3 14.26 2.37 -8.77
C LEU A 3 13.03 2.82 -7.97
N ARG A 4 13.06 4.05 -7.43
CA ARG A 4 12.00 4.62 -6.60
C ARG A 4 10.80 5.04 -7.45
N THR A 5 11.06 5.58 -8.64
CA THR A 5 10.01 5.93 -9.61
C THR A 5 9.30 4.70 -10.15
N LEU A 6 10.03 3.61 -10.44
CA LEU A 6 9.44 2.34 -10.90
C LEU A 6 8.57 1.66 -9.83
N LEU A 7 8.98 1.71 -8.56
CA LEU A 7 8.15 1.24 -7.45
C LEU A 7 6.87 2.08 -7.30
N LEU A 8 6.96 3.41 -7.47
CA LEU A 8 5.79 4.29 -7.44
C LEU A 8 4.82 3.99 -8.59
N THR A 9 5.27 3.81 -9.84
CA THR A 9 4.35 3.50 -10.94
C THR A 9 3.69 2.14 -10.78
N SER A 10 4.39 1.14 -10.23
CA SER A 10 3.77 -0.14 -9.90
C SER A 10 2.71 -0.01 -8.81
N LEU A 11 2.97 0.75 -7.73
CA LEU A 11 2.02 0.95 -6.63
C LEU A 11 0.79 1.78 -7.06
N LEU A 12 0.99 2.87 -7.81
CA LEU A 12 -0.13 3.67 -8.33
C LEU A 12 -0.91 2.94 -9.43
N GLY A 13 -0.25 2.10 -10.24
CA GLY A 13 -0.92 1.26 -11.23
C GLY A 13 -1.85 0.21 -10.60
N SER A 14 -1.45 -0.38 -9.46
CA SER A 14 -2.30 -1.31 -8.71
C SER A 14 -3.50 -0.64 -8.04
N LEU A 15 -3.41 0.63 -7.66
CA LEU A 15 -4.55 1.39 -7.11
C LEU A 15 -5.56 1.83 -8.18
N ALA A 16 -5.14 2.00 -9.44
CA ALA A 16 -6.02 2.43 -10.53
C ALA A 16 -6.89 1.30 -11.09
N CYS A 17 -6.58 0.03 -10.79
CA CYS A 17 -7.37 -1.13 -11.20
C CYS A 17 -8.58 -1.41 -10.29
N HIS A 18 -8.70 -0.75 -9.14
CA HIS A 18 -9.66 -1.10 -8.08
C HIS A 18 -11.04 -0.41 -8.14
N ASP A 19 -11.32 0.34 -9.21
CA ASP A 19 -12.57 1.13 -9.36
C ASP A 19 -13.62 0.39 -10.23
N GLY A 20 -13.60 -0.93 -10.25
CA GLY A 20 -14.51 -1.78 -11.01
C GLY A 20 -15.69 -2.30 -10.17
N GLY A 21 -16.64 -1.42 -9.80
CA GLY A 21 -17.88 -1.83 -9.13
C GLY A 21 -18.79 -2.69 -10.01
N GLY A 22 -18.55 -4.00 -10.06
CA GLY A 22 -19.42 -4.99 -10.70
C GLY A 22 -20.43 -5.60 -9.72
N PRO A 23 -21.67 -5.93 -10.15
CA PRO A 23 -22.67 -6.58 -9.29
C PRO A 23 -22.24 -7.98 -8.85
N ALA A 24 -22.53 -8.30 -7.58
CA ALA A 24 -22.21 -9.58 -6.93
C ALA A 24 -22.75 -10.81 -7.72
N PRO A 25 -21.93 -11.85 -7.97
CA PRO A 25 -22.43 -13.08 -8.58
C PRO A 25 -23.30 -13.88 -7.62
N ALA A 26 -24.43 -14.38 -8.13
CA ALA A 26 -25.34 -15.30 -7.44
C ALA A 26 -24.68 -16.67 -7.17
N PRO A 27 -25.14 -17.42 -6.16
CA PRO A 27 -24.58 -18.73 -5.83
C PRO A 27 -24.78 -19.75 -6.96
N VAL A 28 -23.69 -20.35 -7.44
CA VAL A 28 -23.70 -21.40 -8.45
C VAL A 28 -23.86 -22.76 -7.76
N ALA A 29 -24.87 -23.52 -8.18
CA ALA A 29 -25.16 -24.87 -7.72
C ALA A 29 -24.07 -25.87 -8.14
N ALA A 30 -23.89 -26.91 -7.32
CA ALA A 30 -22.86 -27.94 -7.46
C ALA A 30 -22.87 -28.64 -8.84
N ALA A 31 -21.69 -28.68 -9.48
CA ALA A 31 -21.49 -29.32 -10.77
C ALA A 31 -21.22 -30.85 -10.63
N PRO A 32 -21.72 -31.68 -11.56
CA PRO A 32 -21.49 -33.13 -11.59
C PRO A 32 -20.09 -33.52 -12.11
N ALA A 33 -19.72 -34.79 -11.84
CA ALA A 33 -18.44 -35.45 -12.08
C ALA A 33 -17.94 -35.43 -13.55
N PRO A 34 -16.61 -35.53 -13.79
CA PRO A 34 -16.01 -35.36 -15.11
C PRO A 34 -16.29 -36.53 -16.07
N VAL A 35 -16.71 -36.20 -17.29
CA VAL A 35 -16.82 -37.10 -18.44
C VAL A 35 -15.53 -37.05 -19.26
N ALA A 36 -15.10 -38.21 -19.76
CA ALA A 36 -13.88 -38.42 -20.53
C ALA A 36 -13.79 -37.54 -21.81
N ALA A 37 -12.59 -37.02 -22.06
CA ALA A 37 -12.28 -36.06 -23.11
C ALA A 37 -12.32 -36.67 -24.53
N ALA A 38 -13.01 -35.98 -25.43
CA ALA A 38 -12.97 -36.19 -26.88
C ALA A 38 -11.75 -35.48 -27.51
N PRO A 39 -11.23 -35.95 -28.66
CA PRO A 39 -10.07 -35.34 -29.32
C PRO A 39 -10.39 -33.95 -29.90
N ALA A 40 -9.45 -33.02 -29.72
CA ALA A 40 -9.56 -31.63 -30.10
C ALA A 40 -9.43 -31.40 -31.63
N PRO A 41 -10.15 -30.43 -32.21
CA PRO A 41 -9.99 -30.02 -33.60
C PRO A 41 -8.69 -29.24 -33.83
N VAL A 42 -8.11 -29.42 -35.00
CA VAL A 42 -6.90 -28.73 -35.48
C VAL A 42 -7.20 -27.24 -35.65
N ALA A 43 -6.48 -26.39 -34.90
CA ALA A 43 -6.62 -24.94 -34.93
C ALA A 43 -6.00 -24.32 -36.19
N ALA A 44 -6.72 -23.34 -36.78
CA ALA A 44 -6.25 -22.54 -37.90
C ALA A 44 -5.09 -21.61 -37.51
N ALA A 45 -4.21 -21.32 -38.48
CA ALA A 45 -3.00 -20.52 -38.30
C ALA A 45 -3.31 -19.06 -37.89
N PRO A 46 -2.53 -18.46 -36.97
CA PRO A 46 -2.76 -17.12 -36.48
C PRO A 46 -2.45 -16.06 -37.55
N THR A 47 -3.35 -15.09 -37.70
CA THR A 47 -3.13 -13.86 -38.48
C THR A 47 -2.27 -12.91 -37.66
N VAL A 48 -1.14 -12.47 -38.21
CA VAL A 48 -0.22 -11.52 -37.55
C VAL A 48 -0.85 -10.13 -37.53
N ALA A 49 -1.09 -9.59 -36.33
CA ALA A 49 -1.55 -8.22 -36.16
C ALA A 49 -0.40 -7.21 -36.40
N PRO A 50 -0.68 -6.02 -36.98
CA PRO A 50 0.32 -4.98 -37.17
C PRO A 50 0.84 -4.44 -35.84
N VAL A 51 2.16 -4.24 -35.77
CA VAL A 51 2.86 -3.68 -34.60
C VAL A 51 2.50 -2.19 -34.42
N PRO A 52 2.04 -1.75 -33.24
CA PRO A 52 1.75 -0.34 -32.99
C PRO A 52 3.04 0.50 -32.97
N ALA A 53 2.92 1.75 -33.44
CA ALA A 53 4.02 2.71 -33.44
C ALA A 53 4.53 3.00 -32.02
N PRO A 54 5.85 3.23 -31.83
CA PRO A 54 6.42 3.53 -30.53
C PRO A 54 5.90 4.87 -29.97
N PRO A 55 5.66 4.98 -28.66
CA PRO A 55 5.22 6.21 -28.03
C PRO A 55 6.28 7.33 -28.13
N PRO A 56 5.87 8.61 -28.09
CA PRO A 56 6.79 9.74 -28.13
C PRO A 56 7.75 9.71 -26.93
N ALA A 57 9.01 10.02 -27.19
CA ALA A 57 10.05 10.06 -26.17
C ALA A 57 9.75 11.14 -25.12
N LEU A 58 9.63 10.75 -23.85
CA LEU A 58 9.51 11.68 -22.73
C LEU A 58 10.78 12.55 -22.61
N PRO A 59 10.65 13.82 -22.16
CA PRO A 59 11.79 14.70 -21.96
C PRO A 59 12.77 14.08 -20.94
N ARG A 60 14.07 14.09 -21.27
CA ARG A 60 15.13 13.61 -20.38
C ARG A 60 15.12 14.44 -19.09
N ALA A 61 14.90 13.76 -17.96
CA ALA A 61 15.07 14.36 -16.64
C ALA A 61 16.51 14.91 -16.50
N ARG A 62 16.64 16.18 -16.10
CA ARG A 62 17.94 16.76 -15.77
C ARG A 62 18.48 16.07 -14.52
N SER A 63 19.72 15.61 -14.59
CA SER A 63 20.45 15.09 -13.43
C SER A 63 20.70 16.26 -12.47
N MET A 64 20.12 16.21 -11.27
CA MET A 64 20.47 17.14 -10.18
C MET A 64 21.82 16.77 -9.57
N THR A 65 22.59 17.78 -9.19
CA THR A 65 23.83 17.58 -8.44
C THR A 65 23.54 17.26 -6.97
N PRO A 66 24.46 16.57 -6.26
CA PRO A 66 24.29 16.28 -4.83
C PRO A 66 24.05 17.54 -3.97
N THR A 67 24.66 18.66 -4.35
CA THR A 67 24.49 19.94 -3.66
C THR A 67 23.09 20.53 -3.86
N GLU A 68 22.55 20.48 -5.07
CA GLU A 68 21.15 20.89 -5.33
C GLU A 68 20.15 20.00 -4.57
N GLN A 69 20.42 18.70 -4.50
CA GLN A 69 19.57 17.78 -3.76
C GLN A 69 19.55 18.11 -2.26
N ALA A 70 20.70 18.45 -1.68
CA ALA A 70 20.81 18.85 -0.28
C ALA A 70 20.06 20.18 0.00
N GLU A 71 20.20 21.15 -0.89
CA GLU A 71 19.52 22.44 -0.75
C GLU A 71 17.99 22.30 -0.88
N GLN A 72 17.52 21.48 -1.82
CA GLN A 72 16.08 21.22 -1.98
C GLN A 72 15.50 20.49 -0.77
N GLN A 73 16.25 19.56 -0.18
CA GLN A 73 15.85 18.88 1.04
C GLN A 73 15.78 19.84 2.24
N GLN A 74 16.72 20.79 2.36
CA GLN A 74 16.67 21.84 3.38
C GLN A 74 15.50 22.79 3.20
N ARG A 75 15.21 23.23 1.96
CA ARG A 75 14.05 24.09 1.68
C ARG A 75 12.74 23.39 2.00
N PHE A 76 12.63 22.10 1.70
CA PHE A 76 11.46 21.31 2.06
C PHE A 76 11.27 21.23 3.58
N LEU A 77 12.33 20.93 4.34
CA LEU A 77 12.29 20.90 5.81
C LEU A 77 11.96 22.27 6.42
N ALA A 78 12.41 23.36 5.79
CA ALA A 78 12.12 24.72 6.23
C ALA A 78 10.68 25.18 5.89
N ALA A 79 10.06 24.59 4.86
CA ALA A 79 8.69 24.89 4.44
C ALA A 79 7.63 24.11 5.23
N LEU A 80 8.02 23.10 6.01
CA LEU A 80 7.08 22.41 6.91
C LEU A 80 6.63 23.36 8.03
N PRO A 81 5.32 23.47 8.30
CA PRO A 81 4.81 24.30 9.38
C PRO A 81 5.38 23.81 10.71
N ARG A 82 6.13 24.68 11.40
CA ARG A 82 6.64 24.44 12.75
C ARG A 82 5.56 24.73 13.78
N ASP A 83 4.52 23.92 13.79
CA ASP A 83 3.59 23.90 14.91
C ASP A 83 4.18 22.97 15.97
N SER A 84 5.06 23.54 16.80
CA SER A 84 5.73 22.85 17.91
C SER A 84 5.19 23.37 19.23
N GLY A 85 3.93 23.08 19.51
CA GLY A 85 3.47 22.97 20.90
C GLY A 85 4.13 21.73 21.57
N PRO A 86 4.36 21.75 22.89
CA PRO A 86 4.87 20.58 23.60
C PRO A 86 3.93 19.37 23.38
N PRO A 87 4.46 18.14 23.29
CA PRO A 87 3.64 16.96 23.06
C PRO A 87 2.76 16.71 24.29
N THR A 88 1.57 17.30 24.30
CA THR A 88 0.49 16.83 25.16
C THR A 88 0.14 15.41 24.70
N GLN A 89 0.33 14.44 25.62
CA GLN A 89 -0.12 13.06 25.50
C GLN A 89 -1.64 12.99 25.29
N GLN A 90 -2.12 13.29 24.10
CA GLN A 90 -3.49 12.98 23.71
C GLN A 90 -3.52 11.53 23.23
N SER A 91 -3.84 10.63 24.17
CA SER A 91 -4.35 9.29 23.88
C SER A 91 -5.74 9.38 23.23
N PRO A 92 -6.17 8.34 22.48
CA PRO A 92 -6.61 8.52 21.11
C PRO A 92 -8.13 8.39 20.98
N THR A 93 -8.80 9.46 20.58
CA THR A 93 -10.03 9.34 19.79
C THR A 93 -9.61 9.06 18.35
N GLY A 94 -10.28 8.11 17.69
CA GLY A 94 -9.90 7.61 16.36
C GLY A 94 -9.56 8.72 15.35
N TYR A 95 -8.62 8.41 14.45
CA TYR A 95 -8.24 9.31 13.37
C TYR A 95 -9.48 9.76 12.60
N THR A 96 -9.70 11.07 12.57
CA THR A 96 -10.74 11.62 11.70
C THR A 96 -10.34 11.40 10.24
N PRO A 97 -11.29 11.30 9.30
CA PRO A 97 -10.98 11.22 7.87
C PRO A 97 -10.04 12.33 7.39
N ASP A 98 -10.09 13.50 8.02
CA ASP A 98 -9.20 14.64 7.75
C ASP A 98 -7.76 14.40 8.23
N GLU A 99 -7.56 13.77 9.39
CA GLU A 99 -6.22 13.40 9.87
C GLU A 99 -5.59 12.29 9.03
N LEU A 100 -6.39 11.33 8.58
CA LEU A 100 -5.93 10.26 7.69
C LEU A 100 -5.51 10.83 6.32
N ALA A 101 -6.33 11.73 5.76
CA ALA A 101 -6.02 12.45 4.54
C ALA A 101 -4.72 13.27 4.67
N ALA A 102 -4.48 13.89 5.84
CA ALA A 102 -3.25 14.61 6.12
C ALA A 102 -2.01 13.69 6.25
N ALA A 103 -2.16 12.53 6.88
CA ALA A 103 -1.10 11.52 6.99
C ALA A 103 -0.71 10.95 5.62
N SER A 104 -1.71 10.62 4.79
CA SER A 104 -1.51 10.18 3.42
C SER A 104 -0.80 11.24 2.57
N ALA A 105 -1.18 12.51 2.70
CA ALA A 105 -0.51 13.63 2.02
C ALA A 105 0.96 13.78 2.43
N LEU A 106 1.27 13.59 3.72
CA LEU A 106 2.64 13.59 4.24
C LEU A 106 3.46 12.42 3.67
N LEU A 107 2.87 11.23 3.57
CA LEU A 107 3.52 10.06 2.99
C LEU A 107 3.83 10.28 1.51
N VAL A 108 2.88 10.83 0.76
CA VAL A 108 3.03 11.19 -0.66
C VAL A 108 4.14 12.23 -0.86
N ARG A 109 4.22 13.25 0.01
CA ARG A 109 5.31 14.22 0.01
C ARG A 109 6.66 13.59 0.39
N ALA A 110 6.71 12.70 1.38
CA ALA A 110 7.92 11.97 1.76
C ALA A 110 8.42 11.02 0.64
N MET A 111 7.52 10.63 -0.27
CA MET A 111 7.85 9.92 -1.50
C MET A 111 8.38 10.83 -2.63
N GLY A 112 8.41 12.15 -2.43
CA GLY A 112 8.95 13.14 -3.38
C GLY A 112 7.91 13.71 -4.35
N VAL A 113 6.62 13.44 -4.14
CA VAL A 113 5.55 14.07 -4.91
C VAL A 113 5.36 15.50 -4.39
N THR A 114 5.48 16.48 -5.29
CA THR A 114 5.39 17.91 -4.95
C THR A 114 4.18 18.61 -5.60
N ASP A 115 3.39 17.86 -6.39
CA ASP A 115 2.18 18.38 -7.02
C ASP A 115 1.05 18.45 -5.98
N GLU A 116 0.77 19.66 -5.50
CA GLU A 116 -0.24 19.92 -4.47
C GLU A 116 -1.66 19.50 -4.89
N LYS A 117 -1.95 19.51 -6.20
CA LYS A 117 -3.24 19.06 -6.72
C LYS A 117 -3.35 17.53 -6.64
N ALA A 118 -2.31 16.80 -7.02
CA ALA A 118 -2.25 15.35 -6.91
C ALA A 118 -2.29 14.89 -5.44
N ILE A 119 -1.64 15.64 -4.53
CA ILE A 119 -1.71 15.41 -3.08
C ILE A 119 -3.14 15.62 -2.57
N ALA A 120 -3.79 16.72 -2.95
CA ALA A 120 -5.17 17.03 -2.55
C ALA A 120 -6.18 16.02 -3.12
N GLU A 121 -6.01 15.57 -4.36
CA GLU A 121 -6.86 14.53 -4.97
C GLU A 121 -6.66 13.17 -4.28
N ALA A 122 -5.43 12.80 -3.93
CA ALA A 122 -5.16 11.57 -3.16
C ALA A 122 -5.81 11.64 -1.76
N ALA A 123 -5.66 12.77 -1.07
CA ALA A 123 -6.27 13.04 0.23
C ALA A 123 -7.82 12.99 0.18
N ALA A 124 -8.43 13.59 -0.84
CA ALA A 124 -9.87 13.57 -1.03
C ALA A 124 -10.43 12.18 -1.33
N ARG A 125 -9.69 11.34 -2.08
CA ARG A 125 -10.06 9.94 -2.34
C ARG A 125 -10.08 9.11 -1.05
N VAL A 126 -9.13 9.36 -0.15
CA VAL A 126 -9.09 8.70 1.17
C VAL A 126 -10.28 9.14 2.03
N LYS A 127 -10.66 10.42 1.99
CA LYS A 127 -11.79 10.96 2.76
C LYS A 127 -13.15 10.36 2.37
N GLY A 128 -13.31 9.94 1.11
CA GLY A 128 -14.55 9.34 0.60
C GLY A 128 -14.61 7.81 0.65
N GLN A 129 -13.52 7.12 1.01
CA GLN A 129 -13.51 5.66 0.98
C GLN A 129 -14.26 5.06 2.17
N VAL A 130 -15.22 4.19 1.86
CA VAL A 130 -15.86 3.31 2.85
C VAL A 130 -14.75 2.46 3.49
N PRO A 131 -14.70 2.38 4.84
CA PRO A 131 -13.77 1.51 5.53
C PRO A 131 -13.83 0.09 4.97
N ASN A 132 -12.72 -0.36 4.41
CA ASN A 132 -12.56 -1.68 3.82
C ASN A 132 -11.23 -2.31 4.27
N ALA A 133 -11.03 -3.59 3.95
CA ALA A 133 -9.84 -4.32 4.35
C ALA A 133 -8.52 -3.65 3.90
N VAL A 134 -8.49 -3.07 2.71
CA VAL A 134 -7.31 -2.36 2.17
C VAL A 134 -7.02 -1.10 2.99
N SER A 135 -8.04 -0.32 3.32
CA SER A 135 -7.88 0.87 4.16
C SER A 135 -7.39 0.52 5.58
N ALA A 136 -7.87 -0.57 6.18
CA ALA A 136 -7.38 -1.05 7.47
C ALA A 136 -5.92 -1.51 7.39
N ALA A 137 -5.52 -2.17 6.30
CA ALA A 137 -4.14 -2.56 6.06
C ALA A 137 -3.21 -1.35 5.90
N SER A 138 -3.66 -0.31 5.21
CA SER A 138 -2.94 0.97 5.10
C SER A 138 -2.81 1.67 6.46
N LEU A 139 -3.87 1.71 7.25
CA LEU A 139 -3.84 2.25 8.61
C LEU A 139 -2.87 1.51 9.54
N CYS A 140 -2.81 0.18 9.47
CA CYS A 140 -1.79 -0.61 10.17
C CYS A 140 -0.38 -0.23 9.71
N SER A 141 -0.17 -0.07 8.39
CA SER A 141 1.13 0.32 7.84
C SER A 141 1.56 1.70 8.33
N GLU A 142 0.66 2.67 8.32
CA GLU A 142 0.93 4.02 8.84
C GLU A 142 1.28 4.01 10.32
N LEU A 143 0.58 3.20 11.13
CA LEU A 143 0.86 3.07 12.56
C LEU A 143 2.27 2.53 12.80
N VAL A 144 2.70 1.53 12.03
CA VAL A 144 4.06 0.98 12.11
C VAL A 144 5.10 1.98 11.62
N LEU A 145 4.88 2.60 10.47
CA LEU A 145 5.82 3.57 9.88
C LEU A 145 5.98 4.83 10.76
N GLY A 146 4.89 5.33 11.33
CA GLY A 146 4.92 6.44 12.29
C GLY A 146 5.72 6.10 13.54
N CYS A 147 5.56 4.88 14.07
CA CYS A 147 6.39 4.40 15.17
C CYS A 147 7.88 4.34 14.81
N VAL A 148 8.23 3.82 13.62
CA VAL A 148 9.64 3.74 13.18
C VAL A 148 10.25 5.13 13.04
N ALA A 149 9.50 6.08 12.47
CA ALA A 149 9.96 7.45 12.28
C ALA A 149 10.17 8.22 13.61
N GLY A 150 9.31 7.99 14.61
CA GLY A 150 9.35 8.75 15.87
C GLY A 150 10.25 8.16 16.96
N ALA A 151 10.44 6.83 16.99
CA ALA A 151 11.00 6.15 18.16
C ALA A 151 12.43 5.59 17.97
N ASN A 152 13.08 5.80 16.81
CA ASN A 152 14.35 5.13 16.43
C ASN A 152 14.33 3.61 16.70
N THR A 153 13.15 2.99 16.59
CA THR A 153 12.98 1.54 16.81
C THR A 153 12.88 0.84 15.46
N ASP A 154 13.28 -0.42 15.42
CA ASP A 154 13.09 -1.28 14.26
C ASP A 154 11.60 -1.62 14.02
N ILE A 155 11.29 -2.09 12.81
CA ILE A 155 9.93 -2.43 12.37
C ILE A 155 9.30 -3.51 13.26
N GLU A 156 10.07 -4.48 13.78
CA GLU A 156 9.53 -5.55 14.62
C GLU A 156 9.06 -5.02 15.97
N GLY A 157 9.87 -4.16 16.59
CA GLY A 157 9.52 -3.48 17.83
C GLY A 157 8.25 -2.64 17.67
N CYS A 158 8.10 -1.96 16.53
CA CYS A 158 6.90 -1.19 16.21
C CYS A 158 5.68 -2.07 15.94
N LEU A 159 5.82 -3.16 15.20
CA LEU A 159 4.74 -4.14 14.97
C LEU A 159 4.27 -4.80 16.27
N THR A 160 5.18 -5.06 17.21
CA THR A 160 4.84 -5.69 18.50
C THR A 160 4.15 -4.71 19.45
N ARG A 161 4.42 -3.41 19.33
CA ARG A 161 3.77 -2.35 20.12
C ARG A 161 2.51 -1.79 19.47
N ALA A 162 2.32 -2.04 18.17
CA ALA A 162 1.12 -1.67 17.47
C ALA A 162 -0.12 -2.26 18.17
N ARG A 163 -1.19 -1.48 18.24
CA ARG A 163 -2.46 -1.95 18.79
C ARG A 163 -2.90 -3.18 17.99
N THR A 164 -3.18 -4.29 18.67
CA THR A 164 -3.66 -5.50 18.01
C THR A 164 -5.17 -5.41 17.82
N CYS A 165 -5.65 -5.77 16.62
CA CYS A 165 -7.08 -5.84 16.36
C CYS A 165 -7.72 -6.94 17.22
N THR A 166 -8.90 -6.66 17.73
CA THR A 166 -9.77 -7.57 18.50
C THR A 166 -10.76 -8.33 17.62
N THR A 167 -10.94 -7.92 16.37
CA THR A 167 -11.86 -8.54 15.41
C THR A 167 -11.15 -8.92 14.11
N ASP A 168 -11.72 -9.88 13.39
CA ASP A 168 -11.22 -10.28 12.06
C ASP A 168 -11.58 -9.26 10.97
N THR A 169 -12.54 -8.37 11.23
CA THR A 169 -12.97 -7.30 10.31
C THR A 169 -12.79 -5.92 10.96
N PRO A 170 -11.54 -5.49 11.21
CA PRO A 170 -11.28 -4.24 11.94
C PRO A 170 -11.86 -3.02 11.23
N TRP A 171 -11.97 -3.05 9.90
CA TRP A 171 -12.56 -1.95 9.13
C TRP A 171 -14.06 -1.74 9.38
N THR A 172 -14.79 -2.73 9.91
CA THR A 172 -16.25 -2.56 10.17
C THR A 172 -16.57 -2.24 11.62
N SER A 173 -15.68 -2.58 12.55
CA SER A 173 -16.02 -2.68 13.97
C SER A 173 -15.06 -1.95 14.90
N GLU A 174 -13.85 -1.64 14.45
CA GLU A 174 -12.88 -0.91 15.26
C GLU A 174 -12.85 0.56 14.89
N THR A 175 -12.91 1.40 15.92
CA THR A 175 -12.90 2.86 15.79
C THR A 175 -11.49 3.44 15.75
N ALA A 176 -10.46 2.66 16.07
CA ALA A 176 -9.08 3.11 16.06
C ALA A 176 -8.19 2.13 15.28
N PRO A 177 -7.15 2.63 14.59
CA PRO A 177 -6.22 1.81 13.82
C PRO A 177 -5.61 0.69 14.66
N CYS A 178 -5.47 -0.47 14.05
CA CYS A 178 -4.89 -1.65 14.66
C CYS A 178 -4.24 -2.53 13.58
N CYS A 179 -3.34 -3.40 14.00
CA CYS A 179 -2.76 -4.46 13.17
C CYS A 179 -3.30 -5.81 13.61
N HIS A 180 -3.66 -6.67 12.66
CA HIS A 180 -4.11 -8.02 13.00
C HIS A 180 -2.96 -8.85 13.59
N GLY A 181 -3.24 -9.70 14.58
CA GLY A 181 -2.19 -10.44 15.32
C GLY A 181 -1.34 -11.37 14.42
N SER A 182 -1.91 -11.84 13.30
CA SER A 182 -1.21 -12.63 12.28
C SER A 182 -0.05 -11.86 11.59
N CYS A 183 -0.08 -10.52 11.58
CA CYS A 183 0.91 -9.71 10.88
C CYS A 183 2.29 -9.81 11.51
N VAL A 184 2.40 -9.82 12.84
CA VAL A 184 3.69 -9.97 13.55
C VAL A 184 4.31 -11.34 13.24
N ALA A 185 3.52 -12.41 13.33
CA ALA A 185 3.99 -13.76 13.07
C ALA A 185 4.48 -13.93 11.61
N ARG A 186 3.71 -13.40 10.64
CA ARG A 186 4.09 -13.45 9.22
C ARG A 186 5.32 -12.60 8.92
N TYR A 187 5.43 -11.42 9.52
CA TYR A 187 6.61 -10.56 9.40
C TYR A 187 7.87 -11.28 9.88
N ARG A 188 7.85 -11.84 11.10
CA ARG A 188 8.99 -12.61 11.64
C ARG A 188 9.39 -13.76 10.73
N ALA A 189 8.41 -14.54 10.26
CA ALA A 189 8.65 -15.65 9.34
C ALA A 189 9.28 -15.18 8.01
N ARG A 190 8.88 -14.01 7.50
CA ARG A 190 9.40 -13.47 6.24
C ARG A 190 10.81 -12.89 6.38
N VAL A 191 11.08 -12.17 7.46
CA VAL A 191 12.41 -11.65 7.80
C VAL A 191 13.40 -12.80 8.02
N ALA A 192 13.00 -13.85 8.74
CA ALA A 192 13.81 -15.04 8.94
C ALA A 192 14.19 -15.71 7.60
N LYS A 193 13.23 -15.85 6.67
CA LYS A 193 13.49 -16.40 5.33
C LYS A 193 14.46 -15.57 4.48
N ARG A 194 14.59 -14.26 4.75
CA ARG A 194 15.45 -13.34 4.00
C ARG A 194 16.84 -13.14 4.65
N GLY A 195 17.11 -13.76 5.80
CA GLY A 195 18.39 -13.63 6.49
C GLY A 195 18.49 -12.39 7.40
N GLY A 196 17.38 -11.74 7.73
CA GLY A 196 17.31 -10.77 8.82
C GLY A 196 17.92 -9.39 8.57
N GLN A 197 18.23 -9.00 7.34
CA GLN A 197 18.83 -7.68 7.10
C GLN A 197 17.81 -6.55 7.25
N PRO A 198 18.20 -5.33 7.67
CA PRO A 198 17.28 -4.19 7.82
C PRO A 198 16.54 -3.83 6.53
N LYS A 199 17.17 -3.96 5.37
CA LYS A 199 16.53 -3.74 4.06
C LYS A 199 15.40 -4.75 3.79
N ASP A 200 15.50 -5.94 4.37
CA ASP A 200 14.50 -7.00 4.21
C ASP A 200 13.29 -6.75 5.09
N ALA A 201 13.42 -5.99 6.18
CA ALA A 201 12.32 -5.61 7.05
C ALA A 201 11.28 -4.75 6.31
N ALA A 202 11.74 -3.73 5.57
CA ALA A 202 10.84 -2.86 4.80
C ALA A 202 10.13 -3.62 3.66
N ALA A 203 10.84 -4.50 2.96
CA ALA A 203 10.22 -5.35 1.94
C ALA A 203 9.25 -6.37 2.55
N ALA A 204 9.61 -6.95 3.69
CA ALA A 204 8.80 -7.93 4.40
C ALA A 204 7.49 -7.33 4.91
N ILE A 205 7.49 -6.11 5.43
CA ILE A 205 6.24 -5.51 5.93
C ILE A 205 5.24 -5.25 4.80
N THR A 206 5.68 -4.75 3.65
CA THR A 206 4.80 -4.55 2.49
C THR A 206 4.23 -5.88 2.00
N GLU A 207 5.06 -6.91 1.85
CA GLU A 207 4.60 -8.24 1.43
C GLU A 207 3.63 -8.89 2.44
N VAL A 208 3.83 -8.65 3.73
CA VAL A 208 3.01 -9.23 4.79
C VAL A 208 1.66 -8.53 4.87
N ILE A 209 1.64 -7.21 4.77
CA ILE A 209 0.41 -6.41 4.90
C ILE A 209 -0.44 -6.48 3.63
N TYR A 210 0.17 -6.39 2.45
CA TYR A 210 -0.59 -6.35 1.19
C TYR A 210 -0.62 -7.69 0.44
N GLY A 211 0.10 -8.69 0.95
CA GLY A 211 0.31 -9.95 0.23
C GLY A 211 1.43 -9.81 -0.80
N ALA A 212 2.17 -10.91 -1.00
CA ALA A 212 2.98 -11.10 -2.20
C ALA A 212 2.14 -11.93 -3.21
N PRO A 213 2.47 -11.95 -4.51
CA PRO A 213 1.78 -12.82 -5.45
C PRO A 213 1.75 -14.27 -4.96
N GLY A 214 0.54 -14.82 -4.75
CA GLY A 214 0.34 -16.17 -4.21
C GLY A 214 0.54 -16.32 -2.70
N VAL A 215 0.71 -15.23 -1.95
CA VAL A 215 0.84 -15.23 -0.48
C VAL A 215 -0.27 -14.36 0.10
N PRO A 216 -1.16 -14.92 0.93
CA PRO A 216 -2.26 -14.15 1.48
C PRO A 216 -1.77 -13.02 2.39
N SER A 217 -2.45 -11.87 2.31
CA SER A 217 -2.27 -10.75 3.23
C SER A 217 -2.52 -11.18 4.68
N CYS A 218 -1.73 -10.64 5.61
CA CYS A 218 -1.95 -10.83 7.04
C CYS A 218 -3.22 -10.16 7.54
N MET A 219 -3.70 -9.13 6.86
CA MET A 219 -4.95 -8.46 7.17
C MET A 219 -6.09 -9.22 6.49
N PRO A 220 -7.06 -9.78 7.24
CA PRO A 220 -8.16 -10.51 6.65
C PRO A 220 -8.91 -9.65 5.62
N GLY A 221 -9.41 -10.27 4.55
CA GLY A 221 -10.21 -9.58 3.53
C GLY A 221 -9.45 -8.74 2.51
N VAL A 222 -8.14 -8.46 2.70
CA VAL A 222 -7.35 -7.70 1.70
C VAL A 222 -7.26 -8.45 0.39
N ASP A 223 -6.99 -9.77 0.42
CA ASP A 223 -6.87 -10.56 -0.80
C ASP A 223 -8.21 -10.59 -1.57
N ALA A 224 -9.33 -10.74 -0.85
CA ALA A 224 -10.67 -10.71 -1.44
C ALA A 224 -11.02 -9.33 -2.02
N ALA A 225 -10.68 -8.26 -1.29
CA ALA A 225 -10.83 -6.90 -1.80
C ALA A 225 -9.98 -6.67 -3.05
N SER A 226 -8.77 -7.23 -3.11
CA SER A 226 -7.81 -7.07 -4.22
C SER A 226 -8.15 -7.83 -5.50
N ALA A 227 -9.15 -8.72 -5.46
CA ALA A 227 -9.51 -9.59 -6.59
C ALA A 227 -10.47 -8.95 -7.61
N HIS A 228 -10.90 -7.71 -7.36
CA HIS A 228 -11.84 -6.93 -8.16
C HIS A 228 -11.16 -5.73 -8.80
#